data_AF-A0A1I2XX80-F1
#
_entry.id   AF-A0A1I2XX80-F1
#
_cell.length_a   1.000
_cell.length_b   1.000
_cell.length_c   1.000
_cell.angle_alpha   90.00
_cell.angle_beta   90.00
_cell.angle_gamma   90.00
#
_symmetry.space_group_name_H-M   'P 1'
#
loop_
_entity.id
_entity.type
_entity.pdbx_description
1 polymer ?
#
loop_
_entity_poly.entity_id
_entity_poly.type
_entity_poly.pdbx_seq_one_letter_code
_entity_poly.pdbx_strand_id
1 'polypeptide(L)'
;MKNLQLTQRGFFMPYVRGLMVIALSTFLLSVKAQSSGSDKRIEYYNSIFPSENGKVKSIGDTKFEYYNSIFPSENGKVKSIGDTKFEYYNSIFPSENGKIKSVGDIRIEYYNSIFPSENGKIKSIGDAKITYYNSVIKSENGKIKSIDGYIPENLLFLLYNQ
;
A
#
# COMPACT_ATOMS: atom_id res chain seq x y z
N MET A 1 39.20 -19.86 -22.40
CA MET A 1 38.73 -18.90 -21.38
C MET A 1 37.24 -18.69 -21.58
N LYS A 2 36.39 -19.09 -20.63
CA LYS A 2 34.93 -18.95 -20.73
C LYS A 2 34.54 -17.53 -20.29
N ASN A 3 34.07 -16.72 -21.24
CA ASN A 3 33.48 -15.42 -20.93
C ASN A 3 32.01 -15.62 -20.54
N LEU A 4 31.70 -15.44 -19.25
CA LEU A 4 30.35 -15.16 -18.80
C LEU A 4 30.13 -13.65 -18.92
N GLN A 5 29.11 -13.21 -19.68
CA GLN A 5 28.54 -11.89 -19.49
C GLN A 5 27.03 -11.98 -19.24
N LEU A 6 26.65 -11.25 -18.20
CA LEU A 6 25.41 -11.34 -17.44
C LEU A 6 24.18 -10.95 -18.25
N THR A 7 23.17 -11.83 -18.23
CA THR A 7 21.83 -11.54 -18.71
C THR A 7 21.20 -10.46 -17.83
N GLN A 8 20.92 -9.29 -18.40
CA GLN A 8 20.10 -8.25 -17.76
C GLN A 8 18.72 -8.83 -17.43
N ARG A 9 18.43 -9.00 -16.13
CA ARG A 9 17.05 -9.09 -15.63
C ARG A 9 16.73 -7.79 -14.94
N GLY A 10 15.81 -7.02 -15.55
CA GLY A 10 15.38 -5.70 -15.11
C GLY A 10 14.94 -5.71 -13.66
N PHE A 11 15.78 -5.17 -12.81
CA PHE A 11 15.50 -4.87 -11.42
C PHE A 11 15.21 -3.37 -11.33
N PHE A 12 14.00 -2.96 -11.71
CA PHE A 12 13.57 -1.57 -11.57
C PHE A 12 12.11 -1.51 -11.15
N MET A 13 11.88 -1.44 -9.84
CA MET A 13 10.83 -0.59 -9.27
C MET A 13 11.20 -0.21 -7.82
N PRO A 14 12.08 0.80 -7.64
CA PRO A 14 12.48 1.29 -6.31
C PRO A 14 11.34 1.94 -5.50
N TYR A 15 10.23 2.32 -6.15
CA TYR A 15 9.12 3.04 -5.51
C TYR A 15 8.24 2.16 -4.60
N VAL A 16 8.10 0.86 -4.90
CA VAL A 16 7.28 -0.06 -4.09
C VAL A 16 7.96 -0.40 -2.77
N ARG A 17 9.31 -0.36 -2.73
CA ARG A 17 10.10 -0.62 -1.52
C ARG A 17 10.04 0.54 -0.53
N GLY A 18 10.08 1.78 -1.01
CA GLY A 18 9.98 2.97 -0.15
C GLY A 18 8.63 3.10 0.56
N LEU A 19 7.54 2.79 -0.14
CA LEU A 19 6.18 2.85 0.41
C LEU A 19 5.91 1.80 1.49
N MET A 20 6.45 0.58 1.32
CA MET A 20 6.39 -0.46 2.35
C MET A 20 7.14 -0.04 3.62
N VAL A 21 8.29 0.64 3.51
CA VAL A 21 9.05 1.10 4.68
C VAL A 21 8.33 2.20 5.46
N ILE A 22 7.63 3.11 4.78
CA ILE A 22 6.84 4.19 5.41
C ILE A 22 5.53 3.65 6.01
N ALA A 23 4.86 2.71 5.34
CA ALA A 23 3.71 2.00 5.90
C ALA A 23 4.13 1.14 7.10
N LEU A 24 5.28 0.46 7.04
CA LEU A 24 5.85 -0.23 8.21
C LEU A 24 6.15 0.75 9.34
N SER A 25 6.81 1.90 9.08
CA SER A 25 7.20 2.82 10.16
C SER A 25 6.01 3.46 10.86
N THR A 26 4.95 3.82 10.12
CA THR A 26 3.73 4.42 10.70
C THR A 26 2.86 3.40 11.43
N PHE A 27 2.78 2.16 10.92
CA PHE A 27 2.10 1.07 11.62
C PHE A 27 2.84 0.65 12.91
N LEU A 28 4.18 0.69 12.88
CA LEU A 28 5.04 0.44 14.04
C LEU A 28 4.91 1.49 15.14
N LEU A 29 4.59 2.76 14.81
CA LEU A 29 4.38 3.82 15.81
C LEU A 29 3.02 3.72 16.52
N SER A 30 2.04 3.04 15.92
CA SER A 30 0.71 2.80 16.54
C SER A 30 0.70 1.58 17.46
N VAL A 31 1.69 0.69 17.35
CA VAL A 31 1.98 -0.32 18.38
C VAL A 31 2.56 0.42 19.57
N LYS A 32 1.65 0.94 20.42
CA LYS A 32 1.95 1.65 21.68
C LYS A 32 3.22 1.11 22.32
N ALA A 33 4.09 2.05 22.68
CA ALA A 33 5.27 1.87 23.50
C ALA A 33 5.09 0.77 24.57
N GLN A 34 5.44 -0.46 24.21
CA GLN A 34 5.73 -1.51 25.16
C GLN A 34 7.25 -1.62 25.18
N SER A 35 7.84 -0.72 25.97
CA SER A 35 9.17 -0.93 26.51
C SER A 35 9.12 -2.21 27.34
N SER A 36 9.57 -3.30 26.76
CA SER A 36 10.04 -4.46 27.50
C SER A 36 11.19 -5.03 26.68
N GLY A 37 12.37 -5.10 27.30
CA GLY A 37 13.65 -5.47 26.69
C GLY A 37 13.72 -6.91 26.18
N SER A 38 12.92 -7.25 25.18
CA SER A 38 13.10 -8.42 24.33
C SER A 38 13.47 -7.93 22.93
N ASP A 39 14.67 -8.26 22.49
CA ASP A 39 15.12 -8.06 21.11
C ASP A 39 14.06 -8.66 20.17
N LYS A 40 13.28 -7.81 19.47
CA LYS A 40 12.13 -8.27 18.69
C LYS A 40 12.67 -9.03 17.48
N ARG A 41 12.64 -10.36 17.55
CA ARG A 41 13.08 -11.24 16.48
C ARG A 41 12.30 -10.92 15.20
N ILE A 42 13.03 -10.69 14.11
CA ILE A 42 12.45 -10.60 12.77
C ILE A 42 12.60 -11.98 12.11
N GLU A 43 11.48 -12.54 11.68
CA GLU A 43 11.47 -13.76 10.87
C GLU A 43 11.11 -13.42 9.43
N TYR A 44 11.64 -14.20 8.49
CA TYR A 44 11.37 -14.06 7.07
C TYR A 44 10.78 -15.36 6.52
N TYR A 45 9.95 -15.25 5.49
CA TYR A 45 9.44 -16.40 4.75
C TYR A 45 10.57 -17.10 4.00
N ASN A 46 10.68 -18.42 4.20
CA ASN A 46 11.39 -19.34 3.32
C ASN A 46 10.33 -20.18 2.60
N SER A 47 9.83 -19.66 1.48
CA SER A 47 8.68 -20.22 0.75
C SER A 47 9.08 -20.60 -0.66
N ILE A 48 8.46 -21.66 -1.19
CA ILE A 48 8.56 -22.01 -2.61
C ILE A 48 7.83 -21.00 -3.50
N PHE A 49 6.90 -20.24 -2.93
CA PHE A 49 6.13 -19.24 -3.66
C PHE A 49 6.91 -17.93 -3.75
N PRO A 50 7.28 -17.46 -4.96
CA PRO A 50 8.02 -16.22 -5.12
C PRO A 50 7.27 -14.98 -4.62
N SER A 51 5.94 -15.06 -4.51
CA SER A 51 5.07 -13.99 -4.04
C SER A 51 5.31 -13.61 -2.58
N GLU A 52 5.86 -14.50 -1.75
CA GLU A 52 6.11 -14.24 -0.32
C GLU A 52 7.55 -14.56 0.12
N ASN A 53 8.31 -15.33 -0.67
CA ASN A 53 9.67 -15.71 -0.30
C ASN A 53 10.57 -14.51 -0.04
N GLY A 54 11.31 -14.54 1.09
CA GLY A 54 12.20 -13.47 1.53
C GLY A 54 11.48 -12.25 2.12
N LYS A 55 10.14 -12.24 2.22
CA LYS A 55 9.40 -11.16 2.89
C LYS A 55 9.35 -11.37 4.41
N VAL A 56 9.11 -10.30 5.15
CA VAL A 56 8.98 -10.34 6.62
C VAL A 56 7.78 -11.20 6.97
N LYS A 57 7.99 -12.23 7.78
CA LYS A 57 6.96 -13.13 8.28
C LYS A 57 6.44 -12.68 9.63
N SER A 58 7.32 -12.22 10.51
CA SER A 58 6.94 -11.66 11.80
C SER A 58 7.99 -10.71 12.37
N ILE A 59 7.55 -9.82 13.26
CA ILE A 59 8.39 -8.98 14.11
C ILE A 59 7.86 -9.12 15.54
N GLY A 60 8.59 -9.85 16.41
CA GLY A 60 8.04 -10.31 17.68
C GLY A 60 6.77 -11.14 17.45
N ASP A 61 5.69 -10.81 18.15
CA ASP A 61 4.40 -11.51 18.04
C ASP A 61 3.53 -11.04 16.86
N THR A 62 3.92 -9.94 16.20
CA THR A 62 3.17 -9.41 15.05
C THR A 62 3.50 -10.21 13.81
N LYS A 63 2.49 -10.90 13.25
CA LYS A 63 2.61 -11.66 12.00
C LYS A 63 2.28 -10.78 10.79
N PHE A 64 2.93 -11.09 9.67
CA PHE A 64 2.67 -10.48 8.38
C PHE A 64 2.28 -11.60 7.42
N GLU A 65 1.14 -11.46 6.77
CA GLU A 65 0.70 -12.39 5.72
C GLU A 65 0.70 -11.68 4.37
N TYR A 66 0.90 -12.44 3.30
CA TYR A 66 0.88 -11.94 1.93
C TYR A 66 -0.13 -12.70 1.09
N TYR A 67 -0.66 -12.05 0.06
CA TYR A 67 -1.48 -12.73 -0.94
C TYR A 67 -0.61 -13.65 -1.79
N ASN A 68 -1.01 -14.93 -1.86
CA ASN A 68 -0.57 -15.85 -2.90
C ASN A 68 -1.76 -16.04 -3.87
N SER A 69 -1.88 -15.13 -4.84
CA SER A 69 -3.06 -15.00 -5.69
C SER A 69 -2.70 -15.20 -7.16
N ILE A 70 -3.63 -15.77 -7.92
CA ILE A 70 -3.53 -15.81 -9.38
C ILE A 70 -3.74 -14.43 -10.01
N PHE A 71 -4.33 -13.50 -9.27
CA PHE A 71 -4.57 -12.14 -9.74
C PHE A 71 -3.34 -11.27 -9.50
N PRO A 72 -2.70 -10.73 -10.57
CA PRO A 72 -1.52 -9.89 -10.42
C PRO A 72 -1.80 -8.59 -9.64
N SER A 73 -3.06 -8.16 -9.58
CA SER A 73 -3.50 -6.96 -8.87
C SER A 73 -3.24 -7.03 -7.36
N GLU A 74 -3.19 -8.22 -6.76
CA GLU A 74 -2.96 -8.40 -5.32
C GLU A 74 -1.81 -9.36 -4.98
N ASN A 75 -1.36 -10.18 -5.93
CA ASN A 75 -0.33 -11.20 -5.66
C ASN A 75 0.95 -10.59 -5.06
N GLY A 76 1.38 -11.16 -3.94
CA GLY A 76 2.51 -10.71 -3.14
C GLY A 76 2.27 -9.43 -2.32
N LYS A 77 1.09 -8.81 -2.37
CA LYS A 77 0.80 -7.68 -1.48
C LYS A 77 0.50 -8.14 -0.06
N VAL A 78 0.68 -7.24 0.90
CA VAL A 78 0.40 -7.53 2.32
C VAL A 78 -1.09 -7.83 2.46
N LYS A 79 -1.44 -9.00 2.97
CA LYS A 79 -2.81 -9.40 3.26
C LYS A 79 -3.24 -9.02 4.67
N SER A 80 -2.33 -9.14 5.63
CA SER A 80 -2.58 -8.77 7.03
C SER A 80 -1.29 -8.41 7.76
N ILE A 81 -1.43 -7.57 8.79
CA ILE A 81 -0.40 -7.28 9.79
C ILE A 81 -1.08 -7.38 11.17
N GLY A 82 -0.72 -8.40 11.95
CA GLY A 82 -1.48 -8.76 13.15
C GLY A 82 -2.94 -9.02 12.79
N ASP A 83 -3.85 -8.34 13.49
CA ASP A 83 -5.30 -8.47 13.27
C ASP A 83 -5.84 -7.56 12.14
N THR A 84 -5.02 -6.63 11.65
CA THR A 84 -5.45 -5.70 10.60
C THR A 84 -5.30 -6.33 9.23
N LYS A 85 -6.43 -6.43 8.51
CA LYS A 85 -6.48 -6.94 7.13
C LYS A 85 -6.34 -5.82 6.12
N PHE A 86 -5.76 -6.13 4.98
CA PHE A 86 -5.62 -5.23 3.84
C PHE A 86 -6.28 -5.90 2.64
N GLU A 87 -7.29 -5.25 2.06
CA GLU A 87 -7.91 -5.71 0.83
C GLU A 87 -7.46 -4.85 -0.34
N TYR A 88 -7.43 -5.43 -1.54
CA TYR A 88 -7.11 -4.72 -2.78
C TYR A 88 -8.25 -4.85 -3.78
N TYR A 89 -8.38 -3.86 -4.64
CA TYR A 89 -9.29 -3.93 -5.77
C TYR A 89 -8.79 -4.93 -6.81
N ASN A 90 -9.64 -5.86 -7.21
CA ASN A 90 -9.50 -6.65 -8.42
C ASN A 90 -10.55 -6.14 -9.42
N SER A 91 -10.22 -5.04 -10.10
CA SER A 91 -11.16 -4.27 -10.90
C SER A 91 -10.78 -4.32 -12.38
N ILE A 92 -11.80 -4.31 -13.25
CA ILE A 92 -11.60 -4.11 -14.69
C ILE A 92 -11.19 -2.67 -15.01
N PHE A 93 -11.43 -1.73 -14.09
CA PHE A 93 -11.06 -0.34 -14.25
C PHE A 93 -9.59 -0.14 -13.85
N PRO A 94 -8.71 0.27 -14.78
CA PRO A 94 -7.30 0.48 -14.47
C PRO A 94 -7.06 1.58 -13.42
N SER A 95 -8.02 2.49 -13.25
CA SER A 95 -7.95 3.60 -12.29
C SER A 95 -7.90 3.13 -10.83
N GLU A 96 -8.43 1.95 -10.50
CA GLU A 96 -8.45 1.42 -9.14
C GLU A 96 -7.84 0.01 -9.01
N ASN A 97 -7.62 -0.71 -10.10
CA ASN A 97 -7.13 -2.09 -10.03
C ASN A 97 -5.79 -2.19 -9.28
N GLY A 98 -5.74 -3.08 -8.29
CA GLY A 98 -4.61 -3.29 -7.39
C GLY A 98 -4.42 -2.21 -6.32
N LYS A 99 -5.26 -1.18 -6.24
CA LYS A 99 -5.19 -0.20 -5.15
C LYS A 99 -5.82 -0.76 -3.88
N ILE A 100 -5.49 -0.18 -2.72
CA ILE A 100 -6.01 -0.62 -1.42
C ILE A 100 -7.51 -0.31 -1.37
N LYS A 101 -8.32 -1.34 -1.17
CA LYS A 101 -9.77 -1.26 -1.03
C LYS A 101 -10.20 -1.06 0.42
N SER A 102 -9.48 -1.63 1.37
CA SER A 102 -9.71 -1.39 2.80
C SER A 102 -8.48 -1.69 3.65
N VAL A 103 -8.44 -1.09 4.83
CA VAL A 103 -7.52 -1.39 5.92
C VAL A 103 -8.34 -1.60 7.19
N GLY A 104 -8.36 -2.82 7.71
CA GLY A 104 -9.33 -3.23 8.72
C GLY A 104 -10.76 -2.98 8.24
N ASP A 105 -11.56 -2.30 9.05
CA ASP A 105 -12.95 -1.95 8.73
C ASP A 105 -13.08 -0.64 7.92
N ILE A 106 -11.96 0.05 7.65
CA ILE A 106 -11.97 1.33 6.94
C ILE A 106 -11.87 1.06 5.44
N ARG A 107 -12.95 1.39 4.72
CA ARG A 107 -13.02 1.30 3.26
C ARG A 107 -12.34 2.51 2.60
N ILE A 108 -11.68 2.29 1.48
CA ILE A 108 -11.07 3.34 0.65
C ILE A 108 -11.68 3.24 -0.74
N GLU A 109 -12.17 4.36 -1.27
CA GLU A 109 -12.76 4.42 -2.60
C GLU A 109 -11.95 5.35 -3.50
N TYR A 110 -11.98 5.06 -4.81
CA TYR A 110 -11.29 5.85 -5.82
C TYR A 110 -12.28 6.46 -6.83
N TYR A 111 -11.90 7.58 -7.40
CA TYR A 111 -12.61 8.16 -8.53
C TYR A 111 -12.39 7.31 -9.77
N ASN A 112 -13.48 6.88 -10.40
CA ASN A 112 -13.49 6.40 -11.78
C ASN A 112 -14.11 7.51 -12.64
N SER A 113 -13.28 8.44 -13.08
CA SER A 113 -13.72 9.70 -13.68
C SER A 113 -13.23 9.83 -15.11
N ILE A 114 -14.02 10.49 -15.96
CA ILE A 114 -13.59 10.90 -17.29
C ILE A 114 -12.58 12.04 -17.22
N PHE A 115 -12.52 12.77 -16.09
CA PHE A 115 -11.58 13.85 -15.89
C PHE A 115 -10.24 13.28 -15.42
N PRO A 116 -9.15 13.44 -16.21
CA PRO A 116 -7.84 12.91 -15.84
C PRO A 116 -7.27 13.50 -14.55
N SER A 117 -7.77 14.66 -14.12
CA SER A 117 -7.35 15.37 -12.91
C SER A 117 -7.70 14.65 -11.61
N GLU A 118 -8.74 13.81 -11.61
CA GLU A 118 -9.17 13.06 -10.42
C GLU A 118 -9.24 11.55 -10.66
N ASN A 119 -9.20 11.08 -11.91
CA ASN A 119 -9.31 9.66 -12.21
C ASN A 119 -8.22 8.84 -11.50
N GLY A 120 -8.66 7.83 -10.75
CA GLY A 120 -7.82 6.98 -9.91
C GLY A 120 -7.38 7.63 -8.59
N LYS A 121 -7.75 8.87 -8.29
CA LYS A 121 -7.45 9.48 -6.99
C LYS A 121 -8.41 9.01 -5.91
N ILE A 122 -8.00 9.09 -4.65
CA ILE A 122 -8.82 8.68 -3.51
C ILE A 122 -10.03 9.60 -3.39
N LYS A 123 -11.22 9.00 -3.47
CA LYS A 123 -12.50 9.67 -3.29
C LYS A 123 -12.90 9.73 -1.82
N SER A 124 -12.63 8.66 -1.07
CA SER A 124 -12.93 8.60 0.37
C SER A 124 -12.05 7.62 1.12
N ILE A 125 -11.91 7.85 2.42
CA ILE A 125 -11.31 6.95 3.41
C ILE A 125 -12.26 6.89 4.61
N GLY A 126 -12.96 5.78 4.79
CA GLY A 126 -14.07 5.68 5.73
C GLY A 126 -15.12 6.75 5.41
N ASP A 127 -15.50 7.52 6.43
CA ASP A 127 -16.47 8.61 6.29
C ASP A 127 -15.87 9.90 5.72
N ALA A 128 -14.54 10.00 5.65
CA ALA A 128 -13.89 11.18 5.10
C ALA A 128 -13.98 11.22 3.57
N LYS A 129 -14.47 12.32 3.03
CA LYS A 129 -14.57 12.60 1.60
C LYS A 129 -13.47 13.54 1.15
N ILE A 130 -12.85 13.22 0.02
CA ILE A 130 -11.76 14.02 -0.56
C ILE A 130 -12.20 14.52 -1.92
N THR A 131 -12.02 15.81 -2.17
CA THR A 131 -12.29 16.43 -3.48
C THR A 131 -11.04 17.03 -4.07
N TYR A 132 -11.01 17.15 -5.40
CA TYR A 132 -9.86 17.68 -6.15
C TYR A 132 -10.26 18.90 -6.97
N TYR A 133 -9.29 19.77 -7.23
CA TYR A 133 -9.48 20.85 -8.19
C TYR A 133 -9.56 20.29 -9.60
N ASN A 134 -10.65 20.60 -10.31
CA ASN A 134 -10.74 20.44 -11.75
C ASN A 134 -10.60 21.83 -12.38
N SER A 135 -9.35 22.25 -12.57
CA SER A 135 -8.99 23.61 -12.99
C SER A 135 -8.32 23.61 -14.36
N VAL A 136 -8.59 24.64 -15.16
CA VAL A 136 -7.84 24.89 -16.41
C VAL A 136 -6.39 25.25 -16.12
N ILE A 137 -6.13 25.80 -14.92
CA ILE A 137 -4.79 26.12 -14.45
C ILE A 137 -4.08 24.81 -14.07
N LYS A 138 -3.12 24.41 -14.90
CA LYS A 138 -2.37 23.14 -14.74
C LYS A 138 -1.71 22.96 -13.37
N SER A 139 -1.28 24.05 -12.73
CA SER A 139 -0.61 24.00 -11.42
C SER A 139 -1.56 23.69 -10.27
N GLU A 140 -2.87 23.83 -10.44
CA GLU A 140 -3.89 23.51 -9.45
C GLU A 140 -4.61 22.21 -9.77
N ASN A 141 -4.72 21.87 -11.06
CA ASN A 141 -5.50 20.75 -11.52
C ASN A 141 -5.05 19.43 -10.88
N GLY A 142 -6.00 18.72 -10.27
CA GLY A 142 -5.79 17.47 -9.56
C GLY A 142 -5.21 17.61 -8.14
N LYS A 143 -4.93 18.81 -7.63
CA LYS A 143 -4.58 18.94 -6.21
C LYS A 143 -5.80 18.72 -5.32
N ILE A 144 -5.56 18.20 -4.11
CA ILE A 144 -6.62 18.09 -3.09
C ILE A 144 -7.18 19.50 -2.83
N LYS A 145 -8.48 19.63 -3.01
CA LYS A 145 -9.24 20.86 -2.77
C LYS A 145 -9.80 20.88 -1.35
N SER A 146 -10.36 19.77 -0.90
CA SER A 146 -10.91 19.66 0.45
C SER A 146 -10.88 18.22 0.95
N ILE A 147 -10.83 18.09 2.27
CA ILE A 147 -11.08 16.85 3.00
C ILE A 147 -12.18 17.17 4.01
N ASP A 148 -13.29 16.46 3.91
CA ASP A 148 -14.45 16.60 4.79
C ASP A 148 -14.61 15.31 5.60
N GLY A 149 -14.42 15.38 6.92
CA GLY A 149 -14.40 14.23 7.82
C GLY A 149 -13.01 13.91 8.39
N TYR A 150 -12.92 12.82 9.16
CA TYR A 150 -11.71 12.40 9.86
C TYR A 150 -11.02 11.25 9.13
N ILE A 151 -9.73 11.41 8.85
CA ILE A 151 -8.87 10.34 8.33
C ILE A 151 -7.94 9.89 9.46
N PRO A 152 -7.94 8.60 9.82
CA PRO A 152 -7.01 8.06 10.80
C PRO A 152 -5.56 8.35 10.40
N GLU A 153 -4.73 8.74 11.38
CA GLU A 153 -3.34 9.17 11.14
C GLU A 153 -2.51 8.10 10.43
N ASN A 154 -2.72 6.83 10.81
CA ASN A 154 -2.09 5.67 10.20
C ASN A 154 -2.49 5.43 8.73
N LEU A 155 -3.48 6.15 8.19
CA LEU A 155 -3.91 6.10 6.79
C LEU A 155 -3.59 7.38 6.01
N LEU A 156 -3.06 8.42 6.67
CA LEU A 156 -2.74 9.69 6.01
C LEU A 156 -1.66 9.52 4.93
N PHE A 157 -0.79 8.51 5.05
CA PHE A 157 0.21 8.15 4.06
C PHE A 157 -0.40 7.87 2.66
N LEU A 158 -1.67 7.46 2.60
CA LEU A 158 -2.38 7.20 1.34
C LEU A 158 -2.61 8.47 0.50
N LEU A 159 -2.64 9.64 1.16
CA LEU A 159 -2.83 10.93 0.48
C LEU A 159 -1.55 11.51 -0.12
N TYR A 160 -0.37 11.07 0.32
CA TYR A 160 0.91 11.58 -0.19
C TYR A 160 1.17 11.19 -1.65
N ASN A 161 0.48 10.16 -2.15
CA ASN A 161 0.67 9.63 -3.51
C ASN A 161 -0.47 10.04 -4.47
N GLN A 162 -1.25 11.08 -4.13
CA GLN A 162 -2.39 11.56 -4.93
C GLN A 162 -2.02 12.67 -5.90
#